data_AF-A0A929BJ21-F1
#
_entry.id   AF-A0A929BJ21-F1
#
_cell.length_a   1.000
_cell.length_b   1.000
_cell.length_c   1.000
_cell.angle_alpha   90.00
_cell.angle_beta   90.00
_cell.angle_gamma   90.00
#
_symmetry.space_group_name_H-M   'P 1'
#
loop_
_entity.id
_entity.type
_entity.pdbx_description
1 polymer ?
#
loop_
_entity_poly.entity_id
_entity_poly.type
_entity_poly.pdbx_seq_one_letter_code
_entity_poly.pdbx_strand_id
1 'polypeptide(L)'
;MRLERNDWPWLASLLAIGCLTLGVFALTAYRFTSGQGGVPLDDAWIHFQFARNLARGDGLSFNPGHPTSGSTAPLWTLLLAAVYFTGGAVNGPVAGQLLSGACFLAVLAATYALGKQLTGSRWAAWLAGAVVATNGRLVWAGLSALETCLFATLSLLAIGAHLSDRSALRQAQGNARHYRLRTAALFGLAALARPEGYLLFALALADFLFALTIQGNEPWCTRWRRLPILPTLLFAAIVLPYFLFSLHTSGHLLPNTYHAKAIVNLLPDRDFLSLTARYLIQDNLPLLPFFLFGLILLIERASLLSLWSAGLPLVYAFLHAVLYQHGRYLIPLIPCNAVIGIAGLLEARRLAARRGCRWRSSQRTLAALVGLLVVVGTAWRLPTAASEYAWNVDNINEMHVALGHWVAEHTPPDTLLALNDIGAITYISERQVVDLAGLITPEVVPLLRAPDRDSRLADFMAGRDVQYVIIFPNWFPDLAARRDLLEPVHQVTLEHNTIAGGETMVVYRAHWHESD
;
A
#
# COMPACT_ATOMS: atom_id res chain seq x y z
N MET A 1 2.65 -23.04 2.61
CA MET A 1 3.95 -23.11 1.93
C MET A 1 4.93 -23.85 2.84
N ARG A 2 5.62 -24.90 2.37
CA ARG A 2 6.68 -25.58 3.15
C ARG A 2 8.02 -25.22 2.53
N LEU A 3 8.90 -24.64 3.35
CA LEU A 3 10.29 -24.42 3.01
C LEU A 3 11.12 -25.61 3.53
N GLU A 4 12.05 -26.07 2.71
CA GLU A 4 12.98 -27.16 3.01
C GLU A 4 14.37 -26.62 3.27
N ARG A 5 15.25 -27.42 3.89
CA ARG A 5 16.64 -27.04 4.16
C ARG A 5 17.39 -26.58 2.89
N ASN A 6 17.08 -27.17 1.75
CA ASN A 6 17.70 -26.83 0.46
C ASN A 6 17.20 -25.51 -0.15
N ASP A 7 16.19 -24.88 0.43
CA ASP A 7 15.69 -23.57 -0.01
C ASP A 7 16.51 -22.42 0.59
N TRP A 8 17.17 -22.64 1.73
CA TRP A 8 17.89 -21.61 2.48
C TRP A 8 18.97 -20.86 1.68
N PRO A 9 19.82 -21.50 0.87
CA PRO A 9 20.81 -20.76 0.06
C PRO A 9 20.16 -19.81 -0.95
N TRP A 10 19.01 -20.19 -1.52
CA TRP A 10 18.26 -19.36 -2.46
C TRP A 10 17.61 -18.18 -1.74
N LEU A 11 17.01 -18.43 -0.59
CA LEU A 11 16.42 -17.37 0.23
C LEU A 11 17.49 -16.41 0.76
N ALA A 12 18.62 -16.91 1.26
CA ALA A 12 19.71 -16.08 1.77
C ALA A 12 20.28 -15.15 0.70
N SER A 13 20.53 -15.67 -0.52
CA SER A 13 20.98 -14.83 -1.63
C SER A 13 19.93 -13.79 -2.04
N LEU A 14 18.65 -14.16 -2.06
CA LEU A 14 17.56 -13.23 -2.36
C LEU A 14 17.43 -12.12 -1.31
N LEU A 15 17.50 -12.47 -0.03
CA LEU A 15 17.47 -11.52 1.08
C LEU A 15 18.70 -10.60 1.06
N ALA A 16 19.89 -11.12 0.72
CA ALA A 16 21.08 -10.30 0.55
C ALA A 16 20.92 -9.27 -0.60
N ILE A 17 20.33 -9.67 -1.73
CA ILE A 17 19.99 -8.74 -2.82
C ILE A 17 19.00 -7.68 -2.32
N GLY A 18 17.97 -8.08 -1.57
CA GLY A 18 17.00 -7.15 -1.00
C GLY A 18 17.61 -6.15 -0.03
N CYS A 19 18.50 -6.60 0.87
CA CYS A 19 19.23 -5.70 1.77
C CYS A 19 20.13 -4.74 0.99
N LEU A 20 20.78 -5.22 -0.08
CA LEU A 20 21.61 -4.37 -0.93
C LEU A 20 20.78 -3.30 -1.65
N THR A 21 19.62 -3.64 -2.22
CA THR A 21 18.78 -2.65 -2.91
C THR A 21 18.18 -1.61 -1.96
N LEU A 22 17.71 -2.03 -0.78
CA LEU A 22 17.31 -1.11 0.29
C LEU A 22 18.49 -0.21 0.71
N GLY A 23 19.68 -0.79 0.92
CA GLY A 23 20.88 -0.06 1.31
C GLY A 23 21.30 0.98 0.28
N VAL A 24 21.20 0.68 -1.02
CA VAL A 24 21.46 1.63 -2.10
C VAL A 24 20.47 2.79 -2.05
N PHE A 25 19.17 2.54 -1.91
CA PHE A 25 18.17 3.61 -1.85
C PHE A 25 18.36 4.50 -0.60
N ALA A 26 18.53 3.88 0.57
CA ALA A 26 18.76 4.58 1.82
C ALA A 26 20.04 5.42 1.78
N LEU A 27 21.14 4.88 1.26
CA LEU A 27 22.41 5.59 1.15
C LEU A 27 22.34 6.73 0.13
N THR A 28 21.65 6.53 -1.01
CA THR A 28 21.45 7.58 -2.01
C THR A 28 20.66 8.74 -1.40
N ALA A 29 19.54 8.47 -0.72
CA ALA A 29 18.78 9.51 -0.04
C ALA A 29 19.59 10.20 1.05
N TYR A 30 20.26 9.44 1.92
CA TYR A 30 21.09 10.00 2.98
C TYR A 30 22.19 10.95 2.45
N ARG A 31 22.86 10.58 1.35
CA ARG A 31 23.87 11.44 0.71
C ARG A 31 23.26 12.66 0.04
N PHE A 32 22.11 12.48 -0.61
CA PHE A 32 21.41 13.53 -1.33
C PHE A 32 20.91 14.62 -0.37
N THR A 33 20.33 14.23 0.75
CA THR A 33 19.80 15.15 1.78
C THR A 33 20.87 15.55 2.81
N SER A 34 22.14 15.63 2.42
CA SER A 34 23.26 16.05 3.28
C SER A 34 23.35 15.37 4.66
N GLY A 35 22.97 14.09 4.74
CA GLY A 35 23.04 13.28 5.97
C GLY A 35 21.76 13.27 6.83
N GLN A 36 20.67 13.89 6.39
CA GLN A 36 19.40 13.87 7.13
C GLN A 36 18.64 12.53 6.98
N GLY A 37 18.55 11.99 5.76
CA GLY A 37 17.62 10.91 5.46
C GLY A 37 16.17 11.37 5.63
N GLY A 38 15.25 10.43 5.84
CA GLY A 38 13.83 10.75 6.05
C GLY A 38 12.91 9.80 5.30
N VAL A 39 11.60 10.03 5.44
CA VAL A 39 10.54 9.27 4.75
C VAL A 39 10.11 9.99 3.48
N PRO A 40 9.86 9.27 2.38
CA PRO A 40 9.60 9.86 1.07
C PRO A 40 8.17 10.39 0.92
N LEU A 41 7.32 10.33 1.94
CA LEU A 41 5.91 10.70 1.80
C LEU A 41 5.26 11.21 3.10
N ASP A 42 4.44 12.26 2.98
CA ASP A 42 3.70 12.86 4.10
C ASP A 42 2.73 11.88 4.77
N ASP A 43 2.06 11.00 4.01
CA ASP A 43 1.14 9.98 4.54
C ASP A 43 1.78 9.08 5.62
N ALA A 44 3.10 8.86 5.59
CA ALA A 44 3.79 8.06 6.61
C ALA A 44 3.69 8.72 8.00
N TRP A 45 3.74 10.05 8.05
CA TRP A 45 3.62 10.82 9.27
C TRP A 45 2.22 10.77 9.87
N ILE A 46 1.18 10.56 9.06
CA ILE A 46 -0.16 10.31 9.57
C ILE A 46 -0.17 9.03 10.41
N HIS A 47 0.47 7.96 9.94
CA HIS A 47 0.59 6.73 10.71
C HIS A 47 1.40 6.93 11.99
N PHE A 48 2.48 7.71 11.94
CA PHE A 48 3.28 8.05 13.12
C PHE A 48 2.48 8.84 14.14
N GLN A 49 1.64 9.79 13.70
CA GLN A 49 0.77 10.58 14.58
C GLN A 49 -0.22 9.68 15.33
N PHE A 50 -0.96 8.84 14.62
CA PHE A 50 -1.87 7.88 15.25
C PHE A 50 -1.14 6.92 16.19
N ALA A 51 0.03 6.42 15.78
CA ALA A 51 0.82 5.49 16.58
C ALA A 51 1.34 6.14 17.87
N ARG A 52 1.81 7.39 17.80
CA ARG A 52 2.28 8.18 18.94
C ARG A 52 1.15 8.44 19.93
N ASN A 53 -0.01 8.89 19.46
CA ASN A 53 -1.18 9.14 20.29
C ASN A 53 -1.68 7.86 20.96
N LEU A 54 -1.74 6.75 20.22
CA LEU A 54 -2.12 5.47 20.80
C LEU A 54 -1.12 5.01 21.88
N ALA A 55 0.18 5.20 21.66
CA ALA A 55 1.21 4.88 22.64
C ALA A 55 1.19 5.80 23.88
N ARG A 56 0.78 7.07 23.72
CA ARG A 56 0.60 8.04 24.81
C ARG A 56 -0.68 7.81 25.63
N GLY A 57 -1.61 7.01 25.12
CA GLY A 57 -2.88 6.71 25.78
C GLY A 57 -4.07 7.55 25.30
N ASP A 58 -3.88 8.36 24.26
CA ASP A 58 -4.92 9.23 23.67
C ASP A 58 -5.91 8.48 22.75
N GLY A 59 -5.79 7.14 22.70
CA GLY A 59 -6.58 6.27 21.85
C GLY A 59 -6.18 6.33 20.37
N LEU A 60 -7.02 5.75 19.50
CA LEU A 60 -6.83 5.82 18.04
C LEU A 60 -7.34 7.18 17.53
N SER A 61 -6.55 8.22 17.81
CA SER A 61 -6.86 9.62 17.57
C SER A 61 -5.75 10.31 16.78
N PHE A 62 -6.11 11.32 16.00
CA PHE A 62 -5.14 12.16 15.29
C PHE A 62 -4.86 13.45 16.05
N ASN A 63 -5.91 14.19 16.39
CA ASN A 63 -5.87 15.19 17.45
C ASN A 63 -6.02 14.46 18.79
N PRO A 64 -5.11 14.65 19.76
CA PRO A 64 -5.18 13.96 21.05
C PRO A 64 -6.56 14.12 21.71
N GLY A 65 -7.11 13.02 22.25
CA GLY A 65 -8.43 13.02 22.90
C GLY A 65 -9.64 13.00 21.95
N HIS A 66 -9.44 13.05 20.63
CA HIS A 66 -10.51 12.96 19.63
C HIS A 66 -10.37 11.70 18.76
N PRO A 67 -10.94 10.55 19.18
CA PRO A 67 -10.90 9.31 18.41
C PRO A 67 -11.47 9.50 17.01
N THR A 68 -10.78 8.99 15.99
CA THR A 68 -11.21 9.12 14.59
C THR A 68 -10.75 7.93 13.76
N SER A 69 -11.60 7.48 12.83
CA SER A 69 -11.28 6.42 11.86
C SER A 69 -10.51 6.94 10.64
N GLY A 70 -9.55 7.84 10.87
CA GLY A 70 -8.69 8.40 9.82
C GLY A 70 -7.58 7.45 9.35
N SER A 71 -7.28 6.39 10.10
CA SER A 71 -6.29 5.39 9.67
C SER A 71 -6.90 4.34 8.74
N THR A 72 -6.46 4.25 7.48
CA THR A 72 -6.86 3.15 6.58
C THR A 72 -6.15 1.83 6.85
N ALA A 73 -5.15 1.82 7.74
CA ALA A 73 -4.29 0.69 8.03
C ALA A 73 -4.15 0.47 9.56
N PRO A 74 -5.23 0.12 10.28
CA PRO A 74 -5.19 -0.04 11.73
C PRO A 74 -4.14 -1.06 12.20
N LEU A 75 -3.91 -2.16 11.47
CA LEU A 75 -2.87 -3.12 11.82
C LEU A 75 -1.47 -2.47 11.76
N TRP A 76 -1.22 -1.63 10.77
CA TRP A 76 0.05 -0.92 10.65
C TRP A 76 0.24 0.10 11.79
N THR A 77 -0.81 0.86 12.10
CA THR A 77 -0.82 1.78 13.25
C THR A 77 -0.53 1.05 14.56
N LEU A 78 -1.12 -0.13 14.79
CA LEU A 78 -0.86 -0.93 16.00
C LEU A 78 0.59 -1.41 16.09
N LEU A 79 1.16 -1.87 14.96
CA LEU A 79 2.55 -2.31 14.91
C LEU A 79 3.52 -1.15 15.18
N LEU A 80 3.26 0.02 14.58
CA LEU A 80 4.04 1.23 14.86
C LEU A 80 3.88 1.64 16.33
N ALA A 81 2.67 1.66 16.89
CA ALA A 81 2.44 2.00 18.28
C ALA A 81 3.21 1.09 19.25
N ALA A 82 3.28 -0.22 18.96
CA ALA A 82 4.11 -1.15 19.72
C ALA A 82 5.60 -0.79 19.67
N VAL A 83 6.10 -0.38 18.50
CA VAL A 83 7.49 0.10 18.35
C VAL A 83 7.72 1.38 19.17
N TYR A 84 6.80 2.35 19.12
CA TYR A 84 6.85 3.56 19.94
C TYR A 84 6.85 3.25 21.44
N PHE A 85 6.00 2.32 21.89
CA PHE A 85 5.88 1.93 23.30
C PHE A 85 7.19 1.34 23.87
N THR A 86 7.95 0.59 23.06
CA THR A 86 9.23 -0.01 23.49
C THR A 86 10.42 0.96 23.56
N GLY A 87 10.18 2.27 23.45
CA GLY A 87 11.23 3.30 23.49
C GLY A 87 11.72 3.77 22.11
N GLY A 88 11.08 3.33 21.02
CA GLY A 88 11.32 3.83 19.67
C GLY A 88 10.90 5.28 19.43
N ALA A 89 10.30 5.94 20.43
CA ALA A 89 9.76 7.29 20.35
C ALA A 89 10.79 8.38 19.95
N VAL A 90 12.07 8.16 20.22
CA VAL A 90 13.14 9.10 19.85
C VAL A 90 13.43 9.09 18.33
N ASN A 91 13.03 8.04 17.60
CA ASN A 91 13.35 7.86 16.18
C ASN A 91 12.16 7.29 15.37
N GLY A 92 10.96 7.83 15.59
CA GLY A 92 9.70 7.38 14.97
C GLY A 92 9.79 7.04 13.47
N PRO A 93 10.25 7.97 12.61
CA PRO A 93 10.41 7.73 11.18
C PRO A 93 11.37 6.58 10.84
N VAL A 94 12.55 6.54 11.47
CA VAL A 94 13.55 5.49 11.23
C VAL A 94 13.01 4.12 11.63
N ALA A 95 12.33 4.04 12.77
CA ALA A 95 11.75 2.78 13.24
C ALA A 95 10.65 2.28 12.29
N GLY A 96 9.83 3.19 11.75
CA GLY A 96 8.87 2.89 10.70
C GLY A 96 9.52 2.41 9.40
N GLN A 97 10.63 3.01 8.98
CA GLN A 97 11.38 2.57 7.80
C GLN A 97 12.01 1.19 8.00
N LEU A 98 12.59 0.91 9.17
CA LEU A 98 13.13 -0.41 9.50
C LEU A 98 12.03 -1.48 9.48
N LEU A 99 10.85 -1.18 10.03
CA LEU A 99 9.70 -2.08 10.00
C LEU A 99 9.21 -2.33 8.57
N SER A 100 9.12 -1.28 7.73
CA SER A 100 8.75 -1.45 6.32
C SER A 100 9.81 -2.26 5.55
N GLY A 101 11.11 -2.02 5.82
CA GLY A 101 12.21 -2.77 5.23
C GLY A 101 12.19 -4.24 5.61
N ALA A 102 11.88 -4.56 6.87
CA ALA A 102 11.66 -5.93 7.31
C ALA A 102 10.47 -6.58 6.59
N CYS A 103 9.37 -5.83 6.39
CA CYS A 103 8.23 -6.31 5.61
C CYS A 103 8.60 -6.53 4.14
N PHE A 104 9.41 -5.67 3.53
CA PHE A 104 9.92 -5.86 2.17
C PHE A 104 10.70 -7.18 2.04
N LEU A 105 11.60 -7.48 2.99
CA LEU A 105 12.31 -8.76 3.02
C LEU A 105 11.34 -9.95 3.18
N ALA A 106 10.27 -9.78 3.96
CA ALA A 106 9.20 -10.78 4.09
C ALA A 106 8.41 -10.96 2.77
N VAL A 107 8.20 -9.90 1.97
CA VAL A 107 7.63 -10.00 0.61
C VAL A 107 8.51 -10.88 -0.27
N LEU A 108 9.84 -10.76 -0.20
CA LEU A 108 10.76 -11.60 -0.98
C LEU A 108 10.62 -13.08 -0.62
N ALA A 109 10.60 -13.39 0.68
CA ALA A 109 10.43 -14.74 1.17
C ALA A 109 9.05 -15.32 0.80
N ALA A 110 7.98 -14.53 0.92
CA ALA A 110 6.62 -14.93 0.55
C ALA A 110 6.47 -15.15 -0.97
N THR A 111 7.12 -14.31 -1.79
CA THR A 111 7.18 -14.44 -3.25
C THR A 111 7.88 -15.74 -3.64
N TYR A 112 9.04 -16.02 -3.05
CA TYR A 112 9.76 -17.28 -3.26
C TYR A 112 8.88 -18.48 -2.88
N ALA A 113 8.26 -18.44 -1.70
CA ALA A 113 7.46 -19.53 -1.19
C ALA A 113 6.21 -19.81 -2.07
N LEU A 114 5.54 -18.76 -2.55
CA LEU A 114 4.41 -18.88 -3.49
C LEU A 114 4.87 -19.38 -4.87
N GLY A 115 5.96 -18.81 -5.40
CA GLY A 115 6.55 -19.23 -6.67
C GLY A 115 6.97 -20.70 -6.66
N LYS A 116 7.58 -21.17 -5.57
CA LYS A 116 7.93 -22.59 -5.39
C LYS A 116 6.69 -23.46 -5.32
N GLN A 117 5.66 -23.04 -4.57
CA GLN A 117 4.40 -23.78 -4.45
C GLN A 117 3.71 -23.97 -5.81
N LEU A 118 3.73 -22.96 -6.68
CA LEU A 118 3.06 -23.00 -7.98
C LEU A 118 3.87 -23.72 -9.06
N THR A 119 5.18 -23.53 -9.08
CA THR A 119 6.03 -24.02 -10.19
C THR A 119 6.76 -25.31 -9.87
N GLY A 120 6.93 -25.65 -8.59
CA GLY A 120 7.78 -26.74 -8.12
C GLY A 120 9.28 -26.49 -8.31
N SER A 121 9.70 -25.29 -8.76
CA SER A 121 11.07 -24.98 -9.14
C SER A 121 11.67 -23.91 -8.25
N ARG A 122 12.78 -24.24 -7.56
CA ARG A 122 13.54 -23.29 -6.71
C ARG A 122 14.14 -22.14 -7.53
N TRP A 123 14.62 -22.44 -8.74
CA TRP A 123 15.15 -21.42 -9.65
C TRP A 123 14.06 -20.42 -10.06
N ALA A 124 12.86 -20.90 -10.38
CA ALA A 124 11.76 -20.03 -10.79
C ALA A 124 11.24 -19.19 -9.62
N ALA A 125 11.13 -19.80 -8.44
CA ALA A 125 10.82 -19.11 -7.20
C ALA A 125 11.84 -18.00 -6.89
N TRP A 126 13.14 -18.29 -7.03
CA TRP A 126 14.20 -17.32 -6.84
C TRP A 126 14.14 -16.21 -7.89
N LEU A 127 13.92 -16.54 -9.17
CA LEU A 127 13.84 -15.56 -10.24
C LEU A 127 12.65 -14.59 -10.04
N ALA A 128 11.48 -15.11 -9.63
CA ALA A 128 10.34 -14.27 -9.26
C ALA A 128 10.69 -13.35 -8.08
N GLY A 129 11.35 -13.89 -7.05
CA GLY A 129 11.87 -13.10 -5.94
C GLY A 129 12.87 -12.04 -6.38
N ALA A 130 13.80 -12.36 -7.29
CA ALA A 130 14.83 -11.44 -7.76
C ALA A 130 14.22 -10.26 -8.54
N VAL A 131 13.22 -10.51 -9.39
CA VAL A 131 12.44 -9.44 -10.06
C VAL A 131 11.80 -8.50 -9.03
N VAL A 132 11.25 -9.06 -7.95
CA VAL A 132 10.62 -8.31 -6.86
C VAL A 132 11.68 -7.51 -6.08
N ALA A 133 12.83 -8.12 -5.78
CA ALA A 133 13.92 -7.50 -5.03
C ALA A 133 14.59 -6.33 -5.78
N THR A 134 14.55 -6.35 -7.12
CA THR A 134 15.13 -5.31 -7.98
C THR A 134 14.10 -4.36 -8.57
N ASN A 135 12.81 -4.47 -8.21
CA ASN A 135 11.79 -3.54 -8.68
C ASN A 135 11.83 -2.24 -7.87
N GLY A 136 12.19 -1.13 -8.52
CA GLY A 136 12.39 0.16 -7.86
C GLY A 136 11.16 0.69 -7.10
N ARG A 137 9.93 0.45 -7.60
CA ARG A 137 8.69 0.88 -6.92
C ARG A 137 8.47 0.11 -5.62
N LEU A 138 8.74 -1.19 -5.63
CA LEU A 138 8.63 -2.00 -4.42
C LEU A 138 9.76 -1.72 -3.42
N VAL A 139 10.98 -1.43 -3.89
CA VAL A 139 12.09 -0.99 -3.02
C VAL A 139 11.75 0.36 -2.38
N TRP A 140 11.20 1.31 -3.15
CA TRP A 140 10.66 2.58 -2.64
C TRP A 140 9.62 2.34 -1.53
N ALA A 141 8.68 1.41 -1.75
CA ALA A 141 7.68 1.06 -0.73
C ALA A 141 8.31 0.40 0.52
N GLY A 142 9.41 -0.34 0.35
CA GLY A 142 10.16 -0.93 1.46
C GLY A 142 10.83 0.10 2.38
N LEU A 143 11.01 1.35 1.93
CA LEU A 143 11.58 2.43 2.74
C LEU A 143 10.59 3.58 3.00
N SER A 144 9.34 3.45 2.56
CA SER A 144 8.34 4.51 2.71
C SER A 144 7.74 4.64 4.11
N ALA A 145 8.01 3.67 4.99
CA ALA A 145 7.35 3.52 6.29
C ALA A 145 5.81 3.37 6.21
N LEU A 146 5.32 2.92 5.06
CA LEU A 146 3.90 2.59 4.85
C LEU A 146 3.66 1.08 4.98
N GLU A 147 2.40 0.73 5.15
CA GLU A 147 1.85 -0.62 5.26
C GLU A 147 1.94 -1.46 3.99
N THR A 148 2.40 -0.88 2.87
CA THR A 148 2.33 -1.47 1.52
C THR A 148 3.01 -2.84 1.45
N CYS A 149 4.23 -2.96 2.00
CA CYS A 149 4.96 -4.23 2.01
C CYS A 149 4.33 -5.24 2.98
N LEU A 150 3.82 -4.81 4.15
CA LEU A 150 3.10 -5.67 5.07
C LEU A 150 1.86 -6.30 4.39
N PHE A 151 1.06 -5.47 3.72
CA PHE A 151 -0.11 -5.93 2.99
C PHE A 151 0.24 -6.89 1.86
N ALA A 152 1.31 -6.61 1.10
CA ALA A 152 1.80 -7.51 0.06
C ALA A 152 2.23 -8.87 0.64
N THR A 153 2.96 -8.89 1.75
CA THR A 153 3.34 -10.13 2.44
C THR A 153 2.11 -10.92 2.88
N LEU A 154 1.18 -10.29 3.60
CA LEU A 154 -0.03 -10.94 4.09
C LEU A 154 -0.91 -11.47 2.93
N SER A 155 -1.03 -10.71 1.85
CA SER A 155 -1.76 -11.12 0.64
C SER A 155 -1.14 -12.35 0.00
N LEU A 156 0.19 -12.40 -0.19
CA LEU A 156 0.88 -13.57 -0.74
C LEU A 156 0.72 -14.81 0.14
N LEU A 157 0.86 -14.65 1.46
CA LEU A 157 0.68 -15.73 2.42
C LEU A 157 -0.77 -16.24 2.41
N ALA A 158 -1.75 -15.34 2.39
CA ALA A 158 -3.17 -15.68 2.34
C ALA A 158 -3.53 -16.40 1.04
N ILE A 159 -3.05 -15.90 -0.12
CA ILE A 159 -3.23 -16.53 -1.43
C ILE A 159 -2.62 -17.94 -1.42
N GLY A 160 -1.37 -18.13 -0.99
CA GLY A 160 -0.77 -19.47 -1.00
C GLY A 160 -1.40 -20.43 0.01
N ALA A 161 -1.90 -19.93 1.15
CA ALA A 161 -2.70 -20.70 2.09
C ALA A 161 -4.04 -21.14 1.45
N HIS A 162 -4.73 -20.23 0.78
CA HIS A 162 -5.95 -20.51 0.04
C HIS A 162 -5.73 -21.55 -1.07
N LEU A 163 -4.66 -21.43 -1.86
CA LEU A 163 -4.30 -22.42 -2.89
C LEU A 163 -3.99 -23.79 -2.29
N SER A 164 -3.41 -23.84 -1.08
CA SER A 164 -3.20 -25.09 -0.35
C SER A 164 -4.52 -25.73 0.09
N ASP A 165 -5.51 -24.91 0.46
CA ASP A 165 -6.84 -25.39 0.85
C ASP A 165 -7.66 -25.84 -0.38
N ARG A 166 -7.56 -25.12 -1.51
CA ARG A 166 -8.14 -25.51 -2.80
C ARG A 166 -7.58 -26.83 -3.34
N SER A 167 -6.26 -27.02 -3.25
CA SER A 167 -5.64 -28.29 -3.66
C SER A 167 -6.00 -29.44 -2.72
N ALA A 168 -6.08 -29.19 -1.42
CA ALA A 168 -6.54 -30.18 -0.45
C ALA A 168 -8.00 -30.58 -0.68
N LEU A 169 -8.87 -29.65 -1.09
CA LEU A 169 -10.25 -29.93 -1.45
C LEU A 169 -10.35 -30.85 -2.69
N ARG A 170 -9.53 -30.61 -3.72
CA ARG A 170 -9.45 -31.45 -4.93
C ARG A 170 -9.00 -32.89 -4.64
N GLN A 171 -8.10 -33.07 -3.67
CA GLN A 171 -7.52 -34.38 -3.33
C GLN A 171 -8.36 -35.17 -2.32
N ALA A 172 -9.30 -34.53 -1.64
CA ALA A 172 -10.13 -35.14 -0.62
C ALA A 172 -11.22 -36.04 -1.25
N GLN A 173 -10.86 -37.28 -1.62
CA GLN A 173 -11.80 -38.36 -1.94
C GLN A 173 -12.55 -38.78 -0.65
N GLY A 174 -13.59 -38.04 -0.27
CA GLY A 174 -14.53 -38.40 0.80
C GLY A 174 -14.16 -37.98 2.23
N ASN A 175 -12.89 -37.66 2.53
CA ASN A 175 -12.49 -37.20 3.87
C ASN A 175 -12.63 -35.67 4.01
N ALA A 176 -13.47 -35.19 4.95
CA ALA A 176 -13.80 -33.77 5.08
C ALA A 176 -12.59 -32.92 5.50
N ARG A 177 -11.98 -32.20 4.54
CA ARG A 177 -11.04 -31.11 4.84
C ARG A 177 -11.77 -29.77 4.76
N HIS A 178 -11.85 -29.10 5.91
CA HIS A 178 -12.44 -27.77 6.03
C HIS A 178 -11.44 -26.70 5.59
N TYR A 179 -11.95 -25.56 5.13
CA TYR A 179 -11.14 -24.36 4.91
C TYR A 179 -10.48 -23.96 6.22
N ARG A 180 -9.16 -23.72 6.20
CA ARG A 180 -8.41 -23.61 7.46
C ARG A 180 -8.61 -22.23 8.09
N LEU A 181 -8.75 -22.21 9.42
CA LEU A 181 -8.87 -20.97 10.20
C LEU A 181 -7.68 -20.02 9.98
N ARG A 182 -6.46 -20.56 9.92
CA ARG A 182 -5.25 -19.76 9.62
C ARG A 182 -5.35 -19.00 8.29
N THR A 183 -6.04 -19.55 7.30
CA THR A 183 -6.19 -18.93 5.99
C THR A 183 -7.09 -17.70 6.10
N ALA A 184 -8.23 -17.83 6.80
CA ALA A 184 -9.10 -16.69 7.09
C ALA A 184 -8.44 -15.64 8.00
N ALA A 185 -7.62 -16.06 8.97
CA ALA A 185 -6.86 -15.14 9.82
C ALA A 185 -5.89 -14.28 9.00
N LEU A 186 -5.16 -14.87 8.04
CA LEU A 186 -4.27 -14.13 7.15
C LEU A 186 -5.03 -13.11 6.28
N PHE A 187 -6.21 -13.47 5.77
CA PHE A 187 -7.06 -12.52 5.05
C PHE A 187 -7.59 -11.41 5.97
N GLY A 188 -7.97 -11.71 7.21
CA GLY A 188 -8.42 -10.72 8.18
C GLY A 188 -7.31 -9.72 8.53
N LEU A 189 -6.09 -10.21 8.75
CA LEU A 189 -4.92 -9.35 8.97
C LEU A 189 -4.58 -8.52 7.73
N ALA A 190 -4.67 -9.10 6.52
CA ALA A 190 -4.48 -8.34 5.28
C ALA A 190 -5.52 -7.21 5.14
N ALA A 191 -6.78 -7.47 5.51
CA ALA A 191 -7.86 -6.49 5.47
C ALA A 191 -7.70 -5.37 6.51
N LEU A 192 -7.12 -5.67 7.67
CA LEU A 192 -6.72 -4.65 8.65
C LEU A 192 -5.44 -3.91 8.26
N ALA A 193 -4.59 -4.47 7.40
CA ALA A 193 -3.46 -3.76 6.84
C ALA A 193 -3.92 -2.76 5.77
N ARG A 194 -4.83 -3.16 4.86
CA ARG A 194 -5.44 -2.26 3.88
C ARG A 194 -6.85 -2.70 3.45
N PRO A 195 -7.76 -1.78 3.07
CA PRO A 195 -9.14 -2.12 2.69
C PRO A 195 -9.27 -3.09 1.50
N GLU A 196 -8.30 -3.12 0.60
CA GLU A 196 -8.27 -4.03 -0.54
C GLU A 196 -8.26 -5.51 -0.10
N GLY A 197 -7.85 -5.81 1.14
CA GLY A 197 -7.94 -7.14 1.73
C GLY A 197 -9.37 -7.67 1.87
N TYR A 198 -10.39 -6.79 1.99
CA TYR A 198 -11.79 -7.19 1.98
C TYR A 198 -12.18 -7.81 0.63
N LEU A 199 -11.81 -7.14 -0.46
CA LEU A 199 -12.03 -7.64 -1.83
C LEU A 199 -11.29 -8.96 -2.04
N LEU A 200 -10.03 -9.04 -1.61
CA LEU A 200 -9.22 -10.24 -1.75
C LEU A 200 -9.86 -11.44 -1.01
N PHE A 201 -10.40 -11.24 0.20
CA PHE A 201 -11.11 -12.30 0.91
C PHE A 201 -12.43 -12.68 0.23
N ALA A 202 -13.20 -11.71 -0.26
CA ALA A 202 -14.43 -11.96 -0.99
C ALA A 202 -14.18 -12.81 -2.25
N LEU A 203 -13.13 -12.50 -3.02
CA LEU A 203 -12.70 -13.30 -4.16
C LEU A 203 -12.26 -14.72 -3.74
N ALA A 204 -11.54 -14.85 -2.63
CA ALA A 204 -11.12 -16.15 -2.11
C ALA A 204 -12.32 -17.00 -1.67
N LEU A 205 -13.31 -16.39 -1.02
CA LEU A 205 -14.54 -17.08 -0.60
C LEU A 205 -15.36 -17.50 -1.82
N ALA A 206 -15.56 -16.60 -2.80
CA ALA A 206 -16.26 -16.91 -4.04
C ALA A 206 -15.58 -18.05 -4.81
N ASP A 207 -14.25 -18.01 -4.93
CA ASP A 207 -13.48 -19.07 -5.59
C ASP A 207 -13.59 -20.42 -4.85
N PHE A 208 -13.58 -20.42 -3.52
CA PHE A 208 -13.76 -21.62 -2.72
C PHE A 208 -15.18 -22.19 -2.83
N LEU A 209 -16.21 -21.34 -2.79
CA LEU A 209 -17.61 -21.77 -2.93
C LEU A 209 -17.87 -22.31 -4.34
N PHE A 210 -17.35 -21.66 -5.37
CA PHE A 210 -17.42 -22.15 -6.75
C PHE A 210 -16.68 -23.49 -6.94
N ALA A 211 -15.59 -23.72 -6.22
CA ALA A 211 -14.93 -25.02 -6.18
C ALA A 211 -15.86 -26.13 -5.66
N LEU A 212 -16.61 -25.83 -4.59
CA LEU A 212 -17.52 -26.77 -3.95
C LEU A 212 -18.73 -27.11 -4.85
N THR A 213 -19.18 -26.19 -5.69
CA THR A 213 -20.29 -26.42 -6.62
C THR A 213 -19.88 -27.35 -7.76
N ILE A 214 -18.74 -27.09 -8.40
CA ILE A 214 -18.28 -27.86 -9.57
C ILE A 214 -17.77 -29.25 -9.22
N GLN A 215 -17.08 -29.42 -8.08
CA GLN A 215 -16.43 -30.69 -7.73
C GLN A 215 -17.32 -31.64 -6.91
N GLY A 216 -18.52 -31.22 -6.52
CA GLY A 216 -19.39 -32.01 -5.66
C GLY A 216 -20.42 -32.84 -6.44
N ASN A 217 -20.16 -34.15 -6.58
CA ASN A 217 -21.20 -35.17 -6.80
C ASN A 217 -21.92 -35.57 -5.49
N GLU A 218 -21.58 -34.89 -4.39
CA GLU A 218 -22.11 -35.11 -3.06
C GLU A 218 -23.52 -34.51 -2.91
N PRO A 219 -24.45 -35.20 -2.22
CA PRO A 219 -25.75 -34.65 -1.89
C PRO A 219 -25.62 -33.33 -1.09
N TRP A 220 -26.56 -32.41 -1.27
CA TRP A 220 -26.60 -31.12 -0.58
C TRP A 220 -26.42 -31.26 0.95
N CYS A 221 -26.96 -32.34 1.53
CA CYS A 221 -26.89 -32.67 2.96
C CYS A 221 -25.48 -32.97 3.50
N THR A 222 -24.46 -33.19 2.67
CA THR A 222 -23.04 -33.27 3.12
C THR A 222 -22.25 -32.02 2.75
N ARG A 223 -22.77 -31.17 1.84
CA ARG A 223 -22.11 -29.95 1.34
C ARG A 223 -22.08 -28.83 2.40
N TRP A 224 -23.14 -28.64 3.18
CA TRP A 224 -23.21 -27.58 4.21
C TRP A 224 -22.12 -27.71 5.28
N ARG A 225 -21.70 -28.94 5.61
CA ARG A 225 -20.58 -29.20 6.54
C ARG A 225 -19.24 -28.66 6.02
N ARG A 226 -19.08 -28.48 4.71
CA ARG A 226 -17.85 -27.97 4.08
C ARG A 226 -17.87 -26.44 3.90
N LEU A 227 -18.98 -25.78 4.21
CA LEU A 227 -19.06 -24.32 4.11
C LEU A 227 -18.05 -23.70 5.09
N PRO A 228 -17.31 -22.66 4.68
CA PRO A 228 -16.30 -22.03 5.51
C PRO A 228 -16.92 -21.10 6.58
N ILE A 229 -17.95 -21.54 7.29
CA ILE A 229 -18.69 -20.73 8.28
C ILE A 229 -17.74 -20.26 9.38
N LEU A 230 -17.07 -21.18 10.08
CA LEU A 230 -16.16 -20.83 11.17
C LEU A 230 -14.98 -19.96 10.70
N PRO A 231 -14.31 -20.23 9.55
CA PRO A 231 -13.36 -19.30 8.97
C PRO A 231 -13.93 -17.91 8.66
N THR A 232 -15.12 -17.81 8.10
CA THR A 232 -15.78 -16.52 7.83
C THR A 232 -16.10 -15.78 9.12
N LEU A 233 -16.56 -16.48 10.16
CA LEU A 233 -16.77 -15.90 11.50
C LEU A 233 -15.46 -15.41 12.12
N LEU A 234 -14.35 -16.13 11.94
CA LEU A 234 -13.04 -15.68 12.40
C LEU A 234 -12.56 -14.44 11.65
N PHE A 235 -12.72 -14.40 10.32
CA PHE A 235 -12.44 -13.19 9.53
C PHE A 235 -13.25 -12.00 10.04
N ALA A 236 -14.55 -12.20 10.23
CA ALA A 236 -15.44 -11.19 10.78
C ALA A 236 -14.98 -10.75 12.18
N ALA A 237 -14.63 -11.67 13.08
CA ALA A 237 -14.16 -11.34 14.42
C ALA A 237 -12.87 -10.50 14.43
N ILE A 238 -11.98 -10.66 13.44
CA ILE A 238 -10.76 -9.88 13.30
C ILE A 238 -11.08 -8.46 12.81
N VAL A 239 -11.97 -8.32 11.83
CA VAL A 239 -12.25 -7.03 11.16
C VAL A 239 -13.29 -6.20 11.91
N LEU A 240 -14.30 -6.84 12.48
CA LEU A 240 -15.49 -6.20 13.05
C LEU A 240 -15.17 -5.16 14.12
N PRO A 241 -14.19 -5.35 15.04
CA PRO A 241 -13.86 -4.32 16.02
C PRO A 241 -13.53 -2.97 15.38
N TYR A 242 -12.81 -2.99 14.26
CA TYR A 242 -12.45 -1.77 13.55
C TYR A 242 -13.62 -1.15 12.78
N PHE A 243 -14.50 -1.97 12.19
CA PHE A 243 -15.74 -1.47 11.59
C PHE A 243 -16.68 -0.84 12.61
N LEU A 244 -16.81 -1.43 13.79
CA LEU A 244 -17.61 -0.86 14.87
C LEU A 244 -17.00 0.45 15.37
N PHE A 245 -15.67 0.52 15.50
CA PHE A 245 -14.96 1.76 15.81
C PHE A 245 -15.19 2.85 14.74
N SER A 246 -15.09 2.48 13.46
CA SER A 246 -15.34 3.39 12.34
C SER A 246 -16.79 3.89 12.34
N LEU A 247 -17.76 2.98 12.49
CA LEU A 247 -19.17 3.34 12.54
C LEU A 247 -19.48 4.28 13.71
N HIS A 248 -18.87 4.04 14.87
CA HIS A 248 -19.08 4.86 16.05
C HIS A 248 -18.45 6.26 15.93
N THR A 249 -17.26 6.37 15.34
CA THR A 249 -16.51 7.63 15.27
C THR A 249 -16.83 8.49 14.06
N SER A 250 -17.20 7.88 12.92
CA SER A 250 -17.44 8.60 11.67
C SER A 250 -18.82 8.40 11.05
N GLY A 251 -19.63 7.50 11.61
CA GLY A 251 -20.91 7.12 11.02
C GLY A 251 -20.80 6.22 9.77
N HIS A 252 -19.59 5.81 9.37
CA HIS A 252 -19.35 4.99 8.19
C HIS A 252 -18.67 3.66 8.54
N LEU A 253 -18.99 2.59 7.81
CA LEU A 253 -18.38 1.27 8.01
C LEU A 253 -16.91 1.23 7.63
N LEU A 254 -16.52 1.92 6.55
CA LEU A 254 -15.14 2.04 6.13
C LEU A 254 -14.52 3.35 6.67
N PRO A 255 -13.18 3.41 6.82
CA PRO A 255 -12.48 4.60 7.30
C PRO A 255 -12.80 5.86 6.51
N ASN A 256 -12.72 7.02 7.18
CA ASN A 256 -12.97 8.32 6.55
C ASN A 256 -12.05 8.58 5.37
N THR A 257 -10.77 8.23 5.50
CA THR A 257 -9.77 8.33 4.44
C THR A 257 -10.15 7.54 3.18
N TYR A 258 -10.92 6.45 3.29
CA TYR A 258 -11.46 5.76 2.11
C TYR A 258 -12.56 6.60 1.44
N HIS A 259 -13.50 7.12 2.22
CA HIS A 259 -14.61 7.94 1.72
C HIS A 259 -14.18 9.30 1.16
N ALA A 260 -13.11 9.88 1.71
CA ALA A 260 -12.51 11.12 1.21
C ALA A 260 -11.80 10.92 -0.14
N LYS A 261 -11.26 9.72 -0.40
CA LYS A 261 -10.40 9.44 -1.58
C LYS A 261 -11.09 8.67 -2.71
N ALA A 262 -12.21 7.99 -2.46
CA ALA A 262 -12.87 7.13 -3.45
C ALA A 262 -14.16 7.74 -4.02
N ILE A 263 -14.30 7.71 -5.35
CA ILE A 263 -15.51 8.13 -6.07
C ILE A 263 -15.96 6.99 -6.97
N VAL A 264 -17.14 6.42 -6.70
CA VAL A 264 -17.67 5.30 -7.49
C VAL A 264 -18.40 5.85 -8.71
N ASN A 265 -17.95 5.44 -9.91
CA ASN A 265 -18.58 5.79 -11.18
C ASN A 265 -19.01 4.54 -11.97
N LEU A 266 -19.93 4.73 -12.91
CA LEU A 266 -20.47 3.67 -13.76
C LEU A 266 -19.50 3.21 -14.87
N LEU A 267 -18.63 4.10 -15.33
CA LEU A 267 -17.64 3.82 -16.36
C LEU A 267 -16.25 3.73 -15.74
N PRO A 268 -15.36 2.86 -16.24
CA PRO A 268 -13.99 2.79 -15.74
C PRO A 268 -13.17 4.00 -16.20
N ASP A 269 -12.34 4.52 -15.31
CA ASP A 269 -11.33 5.53 -15.61
C ASP A 269 -10.29 4.96 -16.60
N ARG A 270 -10.28 5.51 -17.82
CA ARG A 270 -9.37 5.08 -18.88
C ARG A 270 -7.94 5.55 -18.64
N ASP A 271 -7.76 6.70 -17.98
CA ASP A 271 -6.44 7.24 -17.66
C ASP A 271 -5.78 6.38 -16.58
N PHE A 272 -6.57 5.95 -15.59
CA PHE A 272 -6.15 4.96 -14.60
C PHE A 272 -5.67 3.65 -15.25
N LEU A 273 -6.45 3.08 -16.17
CA LEU A 273 -6.08 1.83 -16.85
C LEU A 273 -4.85 2.00 -17.74
N SER A 274 -4.74 3.14 -18.44
CA SER A 274 -3.56 3.50 -19.24
C SER A 274 -2.31 3.60 -18.37
N LEU A 275 -2.40 4.24 -17.20
CA LEU A 275 -1.28 4.35 -16.28
C LEU A 275 -0.93 3.02 -15.61
N THR A 276 -1.92 2.19 -15.29
CA THR A 276 -1.72 0.79 -14.85
C THR A 276 -0.92 -0.01 -15.88
N ALA A 277 -1.29 0.08 -17.16
CA ALA A 277 -0.57 -0.61 -18.23
C ALA A 277 0.87 -0.09 -18.38
N ARG A 278 1.07 1.23 -18.27
CA ARG A 278 2.41 1.84 -18.25
C ARG A 278 3.25 1.30 -17.10
N TYR A 279 2.71 1.21 -15.90
CA TYR A 279 3.43 0.64 -14.76
C TYR A 279 3.78 -0.83 -14.97
N LEU A 280 2.85 -1.65 -15.49
CA LEU A 280 3.13 -3.06 -15.77
C LEU A 280 4.27 -3.24 -16.80
N ILE A 281 4.29 -2.40 -17.84
CA ILE A 281 5.38 -2.37 -18.84
C ILE A 281 6.69 -1.94 -18.18
N GLN A 282 6.65 -0.90 -17.36
CA GLN A 282 7.82 -0.35 -16.68
C GLN A 282 8.38 -1.29 -15.61
N ASP A 283 7.54 -2.11 -14.98
CA ASP A 283 7.94 -3.05 -13.93
C ASP A 283 8.80 -4.17 -14.52
N ASN A 284 8.41 -4.74 -15.68
CA ASN A 284 9.21 -5.73 -16.41
C ASN A 284 8.68 -5.99 -17.84
N LEU A 285 9.16 -5.22 -18.83
CA LEU A 285 8.76 -5.40 -20.23
C LEU A 285 9.07 -6.83 -20.77
N PRO A 286 10.25 -7.43 -20.55
CA PRO A 286 10.52 -8.80 -21.01
C PRO A 286 9.57 -9.87 -20.46
N LEU A 287 9.01 -9.66 -19.27
CA LEU A 287 8.11 -10.61 -18.62
C LEU A 287 6.65 -10.46 -19.06
N LEU A 288 6.27 -9.33 -19.66
CA LEU A 288 4.89 -9.01 -20.04
C LEU A 288 4.18 -10.10 -20.88
N PRO A 289 4.74 -10.64 -21.99
CA PRO A 289 4.06 -11.68 -22.76
C PRO A 289 3.83 -12.95 -21.95
N PHE A 290 4.77 -13.29 -21.07
CA PHE A 290 4.67 -14.45 -20.19
C PHE A 290 3.70 -14.22 -19.04
N PHE A 291 3.54 -12.98 -18.59
CA PHE A 291 2.51 -12.60 -17.63
C PHE A 291 1.11 -12.79 -18.21
N LEU A 292 0.84 -12.29 -19.42
CA LEU A 292 -0.45 -12.47 -20.10
C LEU A 292 -0.76 -13.97 -20.33
N PHE A 293 0.23 -14.72 -20.80
CA PHE A 293 0.09 -16.17 -20.95
C PHE A 293 -0.12 -16.88 -19.60
N GLY A 294 0.60 -16.46 -18.56
CA GLY A 294 0.47 -16.96 -17.20
C GLY A 294 -0.92 -16.73 -16.60
N LEU A 295 -1.53 -15.56 -16.82
CA LEU A 295 -2.89 -15.26 -16.36
C LEU A 295 -3.90 -16.28 -16.89
N ILE A 296 -3.84 -16.56 -18.19
CA ILE A 296 -4.72 -17.53 -18.86
C ILE A 296 -4.48 -18.94 -18.32
N LEU A 297 -3.23 -19.36 -18.17
CA LEU A 297 -2.91 -20.70 -17.67
C LEU A 297 -3.28 -20.91 -16.20
N LEU A 298 -3.10 -19.87 -15.38
CA LEU A 298 -3.31 -19.95 -13.94
C LEU A 298 -4.77 -19.73 -13.55
N ILE A 299 -5.65 -19.28 -14.45
CA ILE A 299 -7.06 -19.07 -14.10
C ILE A 299 -7.74 -20.34 -13.57
N GLU A 300 -7.33 -21.53 -14.01
CA GLU A 300 -7.88 -22.80 -13.53
C GLU A 300 -7.12 -23.39 -12.33
N ARG A 301 -5.80 -23.11 -12.24
CA ARG A 301 -4.90 -23.72 -11.26
C ARG A 301 -4.75 -22.87 -9.99
N ALA A 302 -4.80 -21.56 -10.16
CA ALA A 302 -4.62 -20.53 -9.15
C ALA A 302 -5.51 -19.32 -9.47
N SER A 303 -6.79 -19.57 -9.72
CA SER A 303 -7.83 -18.57 -10.02
C SER A 303 -7.74 -17.32 -9.15
N LEU A 304 -7.66 -17.47 -7.82
CA LEU A 304 -7.55 -16.32 -6.92
C LEU A 304 -6.36 -15.40 -7.26
N LEU A 305 -5.20 -15.96 -7.61
CA LEU A 305 -4.02 -15.18 -7.97
C LEU A 305 -4.23 -14.40 -9.27
N SER A 306 -4.80 -15.05 -10.31
CA SER A 306 -5.12 -14.40 -11.58
C SER A 306 -6.22 -13.35 -11.44
N LEU A 307 -7.31 -13.68 -10.72
CA LEU A 307 -8.43 -12.78 -10.43
C LEU A 307 -7.99 -11.58 -9.60
N TRP A 308 -7.07 -11.77 -8.66
CA TRP A 308 -6.52 -10.67 -7.88
C TRP A 308 -5.68 -9.72 -8.74
N SER A 309 -4.76 -10.29 -9.52
CA SER A 309 -3.86 -9.54 -10.41
C SER A 309 -4.62 -8.73 -11.47
N ALA A 310 -5.66 -9.30 -12.08
CA ALA A 310 -6.46 -8.63 -13.11
C ALA A 310 -7.63 -7.80 -12.53
N GLY A 311 -8.22 -8.25 -11.42
CA GLY A 311 -9.44 -7.66 -10.85
C GLY A 311 -9.19 -6.40 -10.05
N LEU A 312 -8.09 -6.31 -9.29
CA LEU A 312 -7.82 -5.12 -8.47
C LEU A 312 -7.68 -3.85 -9.31
N PRO A 313 -6.91 -3.82 -10.42
CA PRO A 313 -6.84 -2.63 -11.26
C PRO A 313 -8.19 -2.25 -11.89
N LEU A 314 -9.02 -3.24 -12.24
CA LEU A 314 -10.36 -2.98 -12.76
C LEU A 314 -11.26 -2.33 -11.71
N VAL A 315 -11.28 -2.88 -10.49
CA VAL A 315 -12.04 -2.28 -9.37
C VAL A 315 -11.59 -0.84 -9.13
N TYR A 316 -10.29 -0.59 -9.14
CA TYR A 316 -9.79 0.77 -8.97
C TYR A 316 -10.14 1.74 -10.09
N ALA A 317 -10.24 1.26 -11.34
CA ALA A 317 -10.74 2.07 -12.43
C ALA A 317 -12.19 2.51 -12.20
N PHE A 318 -13.03 1.69 -11.56
CA PHE A 318 -14.40 2.09 -11.20
C PHE A 318 -14.46 3.01 -9.97
N LEU A 319 -13.51 2.88 -9.04
CA LEU A 319 -13.39 3.73 -7.85
C LEU A 319 -12.72 5.08 -8.12
N HIS A 320 -12.28 5.35 -9.36
CA HIS A 320 -11.53 6.55 -9.74
C HIS A 320 -10.37 6.83 -8.78
N ALA A 321 -9.70 5.75 -8.35
CA ALA A 321 -8.61 5.84 -7.42
C ALA A 321 -7.44 6.57 -8.08
N VAL A 322 -6.90 7.60 -7.44
CA VAL A 322 -5.82 8.36 -8.07
C VAL A 322 -4.48 7.63 -7.92
N LEU A 323 -3.80 7.40 -9.04
CA LEU A 323 -2.44 6.82 -9.09
C LEU A 323 -1.37 7.87 -8.79
N TYR A 324 -1.46 8.50 -7.62
CA TYR A 324 -0.36 9.30 -7.08
C TYR A 324 0.79 8.40 -6.58
N GLN A 325 1.97 9.00 -6.38
CA GLN A 325 3.06 8.43 -5.58
C GLN A 325 3.48 7.03 -6.08
N HIS A 326 3.95 6.96 -7.33
CA HIS A 326 4.44 5.74 -7.98
C HIS A 326 3.40 4.63 -8.13
N GLY A 327 2.10 4.96 -8.10
CA GLY A 327 1.02 3.98 -8.19
C GLY A 327 0.99 3.02 -7.01
N ARG A 328 1.20 3.54 -5.79
CA ARG A 328 1.32 2.76 -4.54
C ARG A 328 0.22 1.72 -4.32
N TYR A 329 -1.00 2.02 -4.76
CA TYR A 329 -2.16 1.12 -4.66
C TYR A 329 -2.00 -0.18 -5.47
N LEU A 330 -1.14 -0.19 -6.48
CA LEU A 330 -0.87 -1.35 -7.34
C LEU A 330 0.43 -2.09 -6.99
N ILE A 331 1.29 -1.48 -6.15
CA ILE A 331 2.57 -2.09 -5.74
C ILE A 331 2.39 -3.50 -5.12
N PRO A 332 1.35 -3.78 -4.31
CA PRO A 332 1.12 -5.13 -3.78
C PRO A 332 0.90 -6.21 -4.86
N LEU A 333 0.58 -5.83 -6.10
CA LEU A 333 0.44 -6.77 -7.22
C LEU A 333 1.79 -7.14 -7.86
N ILE A 334 2.85 -6.36 -7.68
CA ILE A 334 4.18 -6.63 -8.27
C ILE A 334 4.66 -8.07 -7.98
N PRO A 335 4.66 -8.56 -6.73
CA PRO A 335 5.06 -9.95 -6.47
C PRO A 335 4.09 -10.99 -7.05
N CYS A 336 2.80 -10.69 -7.12
CA CYS A 336 1.81 -11.56 -7.76
C CYS A 336 2.10 -11.68 -9.26
N ASN A 337 2.32 -10.55 -9.93
CA ASN A 337 2.59 -10.44 -11.36
C ASN A 337 3.92 -11.11 -11.73
N ALA A 338 4.96 -10.96 -10.88
CA ALA A 338 6.23 -11.65 -11.04
C ALA A 338 6.05 -13.18 -10.99
N VAL A 339 5.30 -13.70 -10.01
CA VAL A 339 5.02 -15.14 -9.89
C VAL A 339 4.22 -15.65 -11.10
N ILE A 340 3.18 -14.93 -11.54
CA ILE A 340 2.38 -15.28 -12.72
C ILE A 340 3.24 -15.30 -13.97
N GLY A 341 4.04 -14.25 -14.20
CA GLY A 341 4.91 -14.14 -15.37
C GLY A 341 5.96 -15.23 -15.43
N ILE A 342 6.61 -15.56 -14.31
CA ILE A 342 7.61 -16.62 -14.26
C ILE A 342 6.98 -18.01 -14.44
N ALA A 343 5.77 -18.24 -13.91
CA ALA A 343 5.02 -19.47 -14.17
C ALA A 343 4.67 -19.59 -15.66
N GLY A 344 4.20 -18.51 -16.29
CA GLY A 344 3.93 -18.45 -17.73
C GLY A 344 5.18 -18.70 -18.57
N LEU A 345 6.33 -18.16 -18.17
CA LEU A 345 7.62 -18.39 -18.84
C LEU A 345 8.03 -19.87 -18.79
N LEU A 346 7.89 -20.51 -17.63
CA LEU A 346 8.19 -21.93 -17.49
C LEU A 346 7.27 -22.80 -18.35
N GLU A 347 5.98 -22.51 -18.39
CA GLU A 347 5.04 -23.25 -19.22
C GLU A 347 5.29 -23.01 -20.70
N ALA A 348 5.56 -21.78 -21.14
CA ALA A 348 5.93 -21.47 -22.52
C ALA A 348 7.16 -22.28 -22.96
N ARG A 349 8.18 -22.39 -22.09
CA ARG A 349 9.35 -23.24 -22.32
C ARG A 349 8.98 -24.72 -22.43
N ARG A 350 8.09 -25.23 -21.56
CA ARG A 350 7.60 -26.62 -21.63
C ARG A 350 6.86 -26.91 -22.93
N LEU A 351 6.00 -25.99 -23.39
CA LEU A 351 5.29 -26.10 -24.66
C LEU A 351 6.24 -26.08 -25.86
N ALA A 352 7.21 -25.16 -25.89
CA ALA A 352 8.20 -25.09 -26.96
C ALA A 352 9.04 -26.39 -27.06
N ALA A 353 9.44 -26.95 -25.91
CA ALA A 353 10.17 -28.23 -25.87
C ALA A 353 9.33 -29.39 -26.42
N ARG A 354 8.02 -29.45 -26.11
CA ARG A 354 7.10 -30.47 -26.63
C ARG A 354 6.89 -30.38 -28.14
N ARG A 355 6.95 -29.17 -28.71
CA ARG A 355 6.83 -28.93 -30.17
C ARG A 355 8.13 -29.19 -30.95
N GLY A 356 9.17 -29.72 -30.29
CA GLY A 356 10.42 -30.08 -30.96
C GLY A 356 11.36 -28.91 -31.22
N CYS A 357 11.10 -27.71 -30.67
CA CYS A 357 12.07 -26.60 -30.70
C CYS A 357 13.29 -26.95 -29.84
N ARG A 358 14.27 -27.63 -30.42
CA ARG A 358 15.54 -27.96 -29.78
C ARG A 358 16.52 -26.81 -29.94
N TRP A 359 16.76 -26.08 -28.86
CA TRP A 359 17.81 -25.07 -28.82
C TRP A 359 19.19 -25.74 -28.77
N ARG A 360 20.11 -25.31 -29.63
CA ARG A 360 21.50 -25.83 -29.71
C ARG A 360 22.31 -25.57 -28.44
N SER A 361 21.93 -24.57 -27.64
CA SER A 361 22.61 -24.20 -26.40
C SER A 361 22.21 -25.11 -25.23
N SER A 362 23.10 -25.25 -24.24
CA SER A 362 22.79 -25.95 -22.99
C SER A 362 21.56 -25.34 -22.33
N GLN A 363 20.62 -26.19 -21.91
CA GLN A 363 19.38 -25.80 -21.24
C GLN A 363 19.59 -24.91 -20.01
N ARG A 364 20.78 -25.00 -19.39
CA ARG A 364 21.21 -24.16 -18.27
C ARG A 364 21.62 -22.76 -18.73
N THR A 365 22.38 -22.67 -19.82
CA THR A 365 22.81 -21.38 -20.40
C THR A 365 21.61 -20.55 -20.85
N LEU A 366 20.64 -21.18 -21.53
CA LEU A 366 19.41 -20.47 -21.93
C LEU A 366 18.60 -19.99 -20.72
N ALA A 367 18.47 -20.81 -19.68
CA ALA A 367 17.77 -20.40 -18.45
C ALA A 367 18.49 -19.24 -17.74
N ALA A 368 19.83 -19.25 -17.72
CA ALA A 368 20.64 -18.17 -17.17
C ALA A 368 20.49 -16.87 -17.97
N LEU A 369 20.56 -16.94 -19.30
CA LEU A 369 20.40 -15.76 -20.17
C LEU A 369 19.00 -15.15 -20.08
N VAL A 370 17.95 -15.98 -20.07
CA VAL A 370 16.58 -15.50 -19.89
C VAL A 370 16.38 -14.93 -18.48
N GLY A 371 16.91 -15.61 -17.46
CA GLY A 371 16.89 -15.10 -16.08
C GLY A 371 17.59 -13.74 -15.96
N LEU A 372 18.76 -13.59 -16.58
CA LEU A 372 19.50 -12.33 -16.63
C LEU A 372 18.69 -11.25 -17.36
N LEU A 373 18.13 -11.55 -18.53
CA LEU A 373 17.31 -10.59 -19.29
C LEU A 373 16.11 -10.11 -18.48
N VAL A 374 15.43 -11.02 -17.78
CA VAL A 374 14.28 -10.69 -16.93
C VAL A 374 14.70 -9.84 -15.73
N VAL A 375 15.81 -10.16 -15.07
CA VAL A 375 16.30 -9.36 -13.94
C VAL A 375 16.79 -7.99 -14.40
N VAL A 376 17.55 -7.90 -15.49
CA VAL A 376 18.02 -6.64 -16.09
C VAL A 376 16.84 -5.79 -16.56
N GLY A 377 15.80 -6.41 -17.14
CA GLY A 377 14.58 -5.74 -17.58
C GLY A 377 13.84 -4.99 -16.45
N THR A 378 14.02 -5.40 -15.19
CA THR A 378 13.53 -4.65 -14.02
C THR A 378 14.62 -3.77 -13.41
N ALA A 379 15.82 -4.31 -13.23
CA ALA A 379 16.90 -3.65 -12.50
C ALA A 379 17.47 -2.40 -13.20
N TRP A 380 17.29 -2.25 -14.51
CA TRP A 380 17.83 -1.09 -15.25
C TRP A 380 17.30 0.25 -14.75
N ARG A 381 16.10 0.28 -14.15
CA ARG A 381 15.49 1.49 -13.57
C ARG A 381 15.91 1.76 -12.13
N LEU A 382 16.65 0.86 -11.47
CA LEU A 382 17.03 1.04 -10.06
C LEU A 382 17.76 2.35 -9.79
N PRO A 383 18.73 2.81 -10.62
CA PRO A 383 19.40 4.09 -10.37
C PRO A 383 18.43 5.28 -10.42
N THR A 384 17.54 5.31 -11.41
CA THR A 384 16.51 6.35 -11.54
C THR A 384 15.54 6.30 -10.35
N ALA A 385 15.06 5.12 -9.97
CA ALA A 385 14.14 4.97 -8.84
C ALA A 385 14.81 5.32 -7.48
N ALA A 386 16.11 5.05 -7.32
CA ALA A 386 16.86 5.48 -6.14
C ALA A 386 17.01 7.00 -6.08
N SER A 387 17.25 7.64 -7.24
CA SER A 387 17.28 9.11 -7.35
C SER A 387 15.90 9.73 -7.11
N GLU A 388 14.83 9.15 -7.66
CA GLU A 388 13.46 9.60 -7.41
C GLU A 388 13.09 9.44 -5.93
N TYR A 389 13.48 8.34 -5.29
CA TYR A 389 13.31 8.15 -3.85
C TYR A 389 14.03 9.25 -3.05
N ALA A 390 15.28 9.59 -3.41
CA ALA A 390 16.03 10.65 -2.75
C ALA A 390 15.36 12.02 -2.90
N TRP A 391 14.88 12.37 -4.10
CA TRP A 391 14.09 13.58 -4.33
C TRP A 391 12.79 13.61 -3.54
N ASN A 392 12.12 12.46 -3.41
CA ASN A 392 10.89 12.38 -2.62
C ASN A 392 11.17 12.65 -1.13
N VAL A 393 12.26 12.10 -0.57
CA VAL A 393 12.66 12.39 0.81
C VAL A 393 13.00 13.86 0.98
N ASP A 394 13.79 14.41 0.06
CA ASP A 394 14.19 15.82 0.05
C ASP A 394 12.98 16.77 0.01
N ASN A 395 12.03 16.54 -0.90
CA ASN A 395 10.80 17.33 -1.00
C ASN A 395 9.99 17.34 0.31
N ILE A 396 9.87 16.20 1.00
CA ILE A 396 9.15 16.11 2.28
C ILE A 396 9.92 16.82 3.39
N ASN A 397 11.25 16.73 3.40
CA ASN A 397 12.09 17.41 4.37
C ASN A 397 12.03 18.95 4.19
N GLU A 398 12.24 19.42 2.97
CA GLU A 398 12.30 20.85 2.65
C GLU A 398 10.93 21.54 2.78
N MET A 399 9.81 20.82 2.60
CA MET A 399 8.47 21.38 2.71
C MET A 399 7.76 21.01 4.02
N HIS A 400 7.23 19.79 4.14
CA HIS A 400 6.33 19.45 5.25
C HIS A 400 7.05 19.39 6.60
N VAL A 401 8.28 18.87 6.64
CA VAL A 401 9.09 18.82 7.87
C VAL A 401 9.56 20.22 8.25
N ALA A 402 10.07 21.01 7.30
CA ALA A 402 10.47 22.39 7.54
C ALA A 402 9.31 23.26 8.04
N LEU A 403 8.13 23.14 7.43
CA LEU A 403 6.91 23.82 7.91
C LEU A 403 6.48 23.33 9.29
N GLY A 404 6.62 22.03 9.58
CA GLY A 404 6.38 21.49 10.92
C GLY A 404 7.26 22.14 11.98
N HIS A 405 8.56 22.31 11.70
CA HIS A 405 9.49 23.03 12.59
C HIS A 405 9.17 24.52 12.68
N TRP A 406 8.90 25.18 11.56
CA TRP A 406 8.55 26.59 11.55
C TRP A 406 7.31 26.86 12.41
N VAL A 407 6.24 26.07 12.26
CA VAL A 407 5.04 26.17 13.10
C VAL A 407 5.38 25.92 14.56
N ALA A 408 6.24 24.93 14.85
CA ALA A 408 6.66 24.62 16.21
C ALA A 408 7.32 25.81 16.92
N GLU A 409 8.07 26.62 16.17
CA GLU A 409 8.84 27.75 16.67
C GLU A 409 8.06 29.08 16.68
N HIS A 410 7.09 29.26 15.79
CA HIS A 410 6.44 30.55 15.54
C HIS A 410 4.97 30.64 16.00
N THR A 411 4.40 29.57 16.56
CA THR A 411 3.00 29.53 17.02
C THR A 411 2.88 29.07 18.47
N PRO A 412 1.92 29.58 19.27
CA PRO A 412 1.59 29.02 20.57
C PRO A 412 1.21 27.53 20.53
N PRO A 413 1.44 26.74 21.60
CA PRO A 413 1.11 25.31 21.62
C PRO A 413 -0.38 24.96 21.44
N ASP A 414 -1.27 25.89 21.79
CA ASP A 414 -2.73 25.79 21.69
C ASP A 414 -3.30 26.28 20.34
N THR A 415 -2.44 26.65 19.40
CA THR A 415 -2.84 27.11 18.06
C THR A 415 -3.59 26.02 17.30
N LEU A 416 -4.78 26.35 16.80
CA LEU A 416 -5.51 25.52 15.85
C LEU A 416 -5.12 25.85 14.41
N LEU A 417 -4.68 24.84 13.68
CA LEU A 417 -4.28 24.96 12.27
C LEU A 417 -5.37 24.39 11.36
N ALA A 418 -5.47 24.88 10.13
CA ALA A 418 -6.14 24.17 9.03
C ALA A 418 -5.14 23.79 7.95
N LEU A 419 -5.09 22.50 7.60
CA LEU A 419 -4.07 21.92 6.72
C LEU A 419 -4.71 21.10 5.61
N ASN A 420 -4.15 21.10 4.39
CA ASN A 420 -4.51 20.10 3.37
C ASN A 420 -3.67 18.82 3.45
N ASP A 421 -2.39 18.93 3.82
CA ASP A 421 -1.50 17.79 4.09
C ASP A 421 -1.17 17.82 5.58
N ILE A 422 -1.72 16.85 6.32
CA ILE A 422 -1.75 16.90 7.78
C ILE A 422 -0.60 16.16 8.45
N GLY A 423 0.22 15.41 7.72
CA GLY A 423 1.18 14.46 8.28
C GLY A 423 2.30 15.11 9.11
N ALA A 424 3.41 15.46 8.46
CA ALA A 424 4.64 15.87 9.14
C ALA A 424 4.46 17.16 9.92
N ILE A 425 3.68 18.11 9.38
CA ILE A 425 3.39 19.39 10.02
C ILE A 425 2.74 19.16 11.40
N THR A 426 1.70 18.33 11.48
CA THR A 426 1.06 18.02 12.77
C THR A 426 1.98 17.20 13.67
N TYR A 427 2.67 16.22 13.12
CA TYR A 427 3.52 15.34 13.91
C TYR A 427 4.65 16.11 14.61
N ILE A 428 5.34 17.00 13.90
CA ILE A 428 6.48 17.76 14.42
C ILE A 428 6.00 18.91 15.30
N SER A 429 4.98 19.64 14.85
CA SER A 429 4.49 20.79 15.61
C SER A 429 3.66 20.37 16.83
N GLU A 430 3.05 19.19 16.87
CA GLU A 430 2.13 18.79 17.95
C GLU A 430 0.96 19.78 18.18
N ARG A 431 0.57 20.56 17.15
CA ARG A 431 -0.61 21.43 17.17
C ARG A 431 -1.86 20.64 16.80
N GLN A 432 -3.03 21.09 17.26
CA GLN A 432 -4.30 20.53 16.78
C GLN A 432 -4.60 21.04 15.37
N VAL A 433 -5.24 20.19 14.56
CA VAL A 433 -5.51 20.53 13.16
C VAL A 433 -6.94 20.23 12.73
N VAL A 434 -7.45 21.10 11.85
CA VAL A 434 -8.59 20.89 10.99
C VAL A 434 -8.08 20.41 9.65
N ASP A 435 -8.55 19.25 9.21
CA ASP A 435 -8.11 18.62 7.98
C ASP A 435 -9.00 19.01 6.80
N LEU A 436 -8.44 19.81 5.91
CA LEU A 436 -9.11 20.34 4.73
C LEU A 436 -9.27 19.31 3.60
N ALA A 437 -8.67 18.13 3.70
CA ALA A 437 -8.90 16.99 2.80
C ALA A 437 -9.97 16.02 3.33
N GLY A 438 -10.40 16.15 4.59
CA GLY A 438 -11.48 15.38 5.19
C GLY A 438 -11.12 13.94 5.61
N LEU A 439 -9.84 13.63 5.79
CA LEU A 439 -9.35 12.33 6.30
C LEU A 439 -9.69 12.14 7.78
N ILE A 440 -9.53 13.18 8.60
CA ILE A 440 -9.86 13.17 10.03
C ILE A 440 -11.02 14.10 10.40
N THR A 441 -11.40 15.03 9.51
CA THR A 441 -12.51 15.98 9.70
C THR A 441 -13.61 15.67 8.66
N PRO A 442 -14.44 14.63 8.86
CA PRO A 442 -15.40 14.16 7.85
C PRO A 442 -16.42 15.22 7.41
N GLU A 443 -16.68 16.24 8.25
CA GLU A 443 -17.57 17.37 7.95
C GLU A 443 -17.08 18.21 6.76
N VAL A 444 -15.79 18.16 6.43
CA VAL A 444 -15.19 18.87 5.29
C VAL A 444 -15.53 18.20 3.95
N VAL A 445 -15.73 16.87 3.92
CA VAL A 445 -15.99 16.12 2.68
C VAL A 445 -17.19 16.66 1.88
N PRO A 446 -18.38 16.91 2.48
CA PRO A 446 -19.49 17.52 1.73
C PRO A 446 -19.18 18.96 1.28
N LEU A 447 -18.36 19.72 2.02
CA LEU A 447 -17.98 21.09 1.64
C LEU A 447 -17.11 21.07 0.38
N LEU A 448 -16.14 20.17 0.28
CA LEU A 448 -15.27 20.02 -0.90
C LEU A 448 -16.01 19.68 -2.20
N ARG A 449 -17.18 19.06 -2.09
CA ARG A 449 -18.03 18.69 -3.22
C ARG A 449 -19.00 19.80 -3.64
N ALA A 450 -19.11 20.86 -2.85
CA ALA A 450 -19.99 21.98 -3.15
C ALA A 450 -19.40 22.88 -4.26
N PRO A 451 -20.22 23.49 -5.12
CA PRO A 451 -19.73 24.44 -6.14
C PRO A 451 -19.01 25.66 -5.54
N ASP A 452 -19.42 26.08 -4.35
CA ASP A 452 -18.95 27.22 -3.56
C ASP A 452 -17.98 26.78 -2.43
N ARG A 453 -17.24 25.67 -2.63
CA ARG A 453 -16.44 25.02 -1.58
C ARG A 453 -15.48 25.97 -0.84
N ASP A 454 -14.77 26.84 -1.55
CA ASP A 454 -13.74 27.70 -0.95
C ASP A 454 -14.36 28.72 0.03
N SER A 455 -15.55 29.23 -0.28
CA SER A 455 -16.32 30.11 0.62
C SER A 455 -16.85 29.34 1.83
N ARG A 456 -17.41 28.15 1.62
CA ARG A 456 -17.89 27.29 2.72
C ARG A 456 -16.76 26.84 3.65
N LEU A 457 -15.58 26.59 3.11
CA LEU A 457 -14.39 26.27 3.91
C LEU A 457 -13.95 27.47 4.75
N ALA A 458 -13.99 28.69 4.19
CA ALA A 458 -13.72 29.91 4.96
C ALA A 458 -14.71 30.06 6.14
N ASP A 459 -16.01 29.92 5.90
CA ASP A 459 -17.04 30.00 6.95
C ASP A 459 -16.85 28.90 8.00
N PHE A 460 -16.50 27.69 7.58
CA PHE A 460 -16.24 26.56 8.47
C PHE A 460 -15.00 26.78 9.35
N MET A 461 -13.92 27.31 8.78
CA MET A 461 -12.70 27.64 9.51
C MET A 461 -12.90 28.81 10.48
N ALA A 462 -13.63 29.85 10.07
CA ALA A 462 -14.03 30.94 10.93
C ALA A 462 -14.88 30.45 12.11
N GLY A 463 -15.84 29.56 11.87
CA GLY A 463 -16.67 28.95 12.92
C GLY A 463 -15.91 28.06 13.90
N ARG A 464 -14.67 27.66 13.59
CA ARG A 464 -13.78 26.89 14.48
C ARG A 464 -12.63 27.73 15.05
N ASP A 465 -12.59 29.03 14.78
CA ASP A 465 -11.52 29.94 15.20
C ASP A 465 -10.11 29.43 14.80
N VAL A 466 -9.98 28.99 13.54
CA VAL A 466 -8.69 28.56 12.99
C VAL A 466 -7.73 29.74 12.92
N GLN A 467 -6.55 29.64 13.53
CA GLN A 467 -5.63 30.79 13.60
C GLN A 467 -4.66 30.84 12.42
N TYR A 468 -4.27 29.67 11.89
CA TYR A 468 -3.39 29.57 10.73
C TYR A 468 -3.92 28.56 9.72
N VAL A 469 -3.83 28.92 8.44
CA VAL A 469 -4.18 28.05 7.31
C VAL A 469 -2.91 27.75 6.53
N ILE A 470 -2.55 26.48 6.38
CA ILE A 470 -1.37 26.06 5.63
C ILE A 470 -1.81 25.19 4.48
N ILE A 471 -1.75 25.76 3.27
CA ILE A 471 -2.33 25.14 2.08
C ILE A 471 -1.44 25.26 0.85
N PHE A 472 -1.64 24.37 -0.11
CA PHE A 472 -1.24 24.60 -1.50
C PHE A 472 -2.23 25.57 -2.18
N PRO A 473 -1.82 26.79 -2.59
CA PRO A 473 -2.74 27.77 -3.17
C PRO A 473 -3.41 27.28 -4.47
N ASN A 474 -2.74 26.43 -5.25
CA ASN A 474 -3.31 25.85 -6.48
C ASN A 474 -4.44 24.85 -6.21
N TRP A 475 -4.57 24.30 -5.00
CA TRP A 475 -5.69 23.43 -4.63
C TRP A 475 -6.93 24.24 -4.21
N PHE A 476 -6.73 25.45 -3.67
CA PHE A 476 -7.77 26.36 -3.17
C PHE A 476 -7.56 27.79 -3.69
N PRO A 477 -7.65 28.02 -5.01
CA PRO A 477 -7.25 29.28 -5.61
C PRO A 477 -8.12 30.47 -5.17
N ASP A 478 -9.43 30.25 -4.99
CA ASP A 478 -10.34 31.33 -4.60
C ASP A 478 -10.15 31.69 -3.13
N LEU A 479 -9.94 30.68 -2.27
CA LEU A 479 -9.60 30.89 -0.86
C LEU A 479 -8.26 31.62 -0.70
N ALA A 480 -7.22 31.17 -1.40
CA ALA A 480 -5.89 31.78 -1.34
C ALA A 480 -5.84 33.22 -1.87
N ALA A 481 -6.81 33.62 -2.71
CA ALA A 481 -6.96 34.97 -3.22
C ALA A 481 -7.60 35.95 -2.21
N ARG A 482 -8.29 35.45 -1.17
CA ARG A 482 -8.97 36.25 -0.13
C ARG A 482 -8.00 36.87 0.86
N ARG A 483 -7.26 37.90 0.44
CA ARG A 483 -6.30 38.65 1.29
C ARG A 483 -6.96 39.42 2.43
N ASP A 484 -8.26 39.64 2.34
CA ASP A 484 -9.10 40.16 3.42
C ASP A 484 -9.26 39.17 4.58
N LEU A 485 -9.16 37.86 4.32
CA LEU A 485 -9.27 36.81 5.34
C LEU A 485 -7.92 36.16 5.68
N LEU A 486 -6.99 36.09 4.72
CA LEU A 486 -5.77 35.30 4.82
C LEU A 486 -4.53 36.12 4.46
N GLU A 487 -3.74 36.44 5.47
CA GLU A 487 -2.46 37.15 5.33
C GLU A 487 -1.31 36.14 5.18
N PRO A 488 -0.54 36.14 4.07
CA PRO A 488 0.58 35.22 3.92
C PRO A 488 1.74 35.64 4.85
N VAL A 489 2.18 34.75 5.73
CA VAL A 489 3.26 35.04 6.69
C VAL A 489 4.54 34.24 6.43
N HIS A 490 4.42 33.10 5.75
CA HIS A 490 5.55 32.27 5.37
C HIS A 490 5.20 31.39 4.17
N GLN A 491 6.18 30.96 3.39
CA GLN A 491 5.97 30.04 2.28
C GLN A 491 7.22 29.21 2.01
N VAL A 492 7.01 28.01 1.50
CA VAL A 492 8.07 27.14 0.99
C VAL A 492 7.72 26.77 -0.45
N THR A 493 8.70 26.90 -1.34
CA THR A 493 8.59 26.50 -2.74
C THR A 493 9.68 25.50 -3.07
N LEU A 494 9.29 24.35 -3.61
CA LEU A 494 10.21 23.33 -4.10
C LEU A 494 10.64 23.67 -5.53
N GLU A 495 11.95 23.65 -5.78
CA GLU A 495 12.48 23.82 -7.14
C GLU A 495 12.14 22.63 -8.05
N HIS A 496 12.06 21.43 -7.48
CA HIS A 496 11.74 20.21 -8.19
C HIS A 496 10.76 19.34 -7.39
N ASN A 497 9.47 19.48 -7.66
CA ASN A 497 8.44 18.68 -7.00
C ASN A 497 8.25 17.32 -7.69
N THR A 498 8.49 16.26 -6.92
CA THR A 498 8.38 14.86 -7.35
C THR A 498 7.35 14.06 -6.55
N ILE A 499 6.82 14.61 -5.45
CA ILE A 499 5.93 13.86 -4.53
C ILE A 499 4.90 14.69 -3.77
N ALA A 500 5.13 15.99 -3.55
CA ALA A 500 4.23 16.87 -2.81
C ALA A 500 2.98 17.25 -3.64
N GLY A 501 1.88 17.61 -2.97
CA GLY A 501 0.61 17.95 -3.62
C GLY A 501 0.66 19.21 -4.50
N GLY A 502 1.60 20.11 -4.24
CA GLY A 502 1.86 21.32 -5.04
C GLY A 502 3.32 21.78 -4.89
N GLU A 503 3.77 22.68 -5.77
CA GLU A 503 5.13 23.21 -5.75
C GLU A 503 5.37 24.19 -4.61
N THR A 504 4.35 25.00 -4.28
CA THR A 504 4.41 26.01 -3.23
C THR A 504 3.34 25.76 -2.19
N MET A 505 3.76 25.65 -0.93
CA MET A 505 2.87 25.61 0.23
C MET A 505 3.05 26.90 1.02
N VAL A 506 1.93 27.53 1.40
CA VAL A 506 1.92 28.85 2.03
C VAL A 506 1.24 28.76 3.38
N VAL A 507 1.85 29.40 4.38
CA VAL A 507 1.28 29.64 5.70
C VAL A 507 0.59 30.99 5.70
N TYR A 508 -0.70 30.98 5.99
CA TYR A 508 -1.52 32.17 6.15
C TYR A 508 -1.90 32.33 7.61
N ARG A 509 -1.83 33.56 8.12
CA ARG A 509 -2.51 33.99 9.33
C ARG A 509 -3.95 34.34 8.97
N ALA A 510 -4.91 33.84 9.74
CA ALA A 510 -6.32 34.05 9.48
C ALA A 510 -6.88 35.25 10.26
N HIS A 511 -7.71 36.04 9.58
CA HIS A 511 -8.36 37.25 10.07
C HIS A 511 -9.88 37.14 9.83
N TRP A 512 -10.57 36.37 10.68
CA TRP A 512 -12.01 36.10 10.48
C TRP A 512 -12.93 37.25 10.93
N HIS A 513 -12.48 38.04 11.91
CA HIS A 513 -13.31 39.02 12.63
C HIS A 513 -12.84 40.47 12.47
N GLU A 514 -11.86 40.74 11.60
CA GLU A 514 -11.32 42.10 11.38
C GLU A 514 -12.02 42.86 10.24
N SER A 515 -13.08 42.28 9.66
CA SER A 515 -13.89 42.89 8.61
C SER A 515 -15.26 43.34 9.13
N ASP A 516 -15.25 44.31 10.05
CA ASP A 516 -16.41 45.16 10.39
C ASP A 516 -16.15 46.62 9.97
#